data_AF-A0A8J6ENH8-F1
#
_entry.id   AF-A0A8J6ENH8-F1
#
_cell.length_a   1.000
_cell.length_b   1.000
_cell.length_c   1.000
_cell.angle_alpha   90.00
_cell.angle_beta   90.00
_cell.angle_gamma   90.00
#
_symmetry.space_group_name_H-M   'P 1'
#
loop_
_entity.id
_entity.type
_entity.pdbx_description
1 polymer ?
#
loop_
_entity_poly.entity_id
_entity_poly.type
_entity_poly.pdbx_seq_one_letter_code
_entity_poly.pdbx_strand_id
1 'polypeptide(L)'
;MKDDFFIKIETWHKPDFGNLENVHGLDAETWKDVEVIPIDIADRSEISEDDYKPEEDPATYRSEKTGRGPLNKDWMKEVLNNPSCPHMCAYKLVTVKFRWWGLQGRMEKFIHKQEKRLFTNFHRQLFCSLDRWVDLNMDDIRRMEDETQRELDEMRQKGTVRGMSAKDE
;
A
#
# COMPACT_ATOMS: atom_id res chain seq x y z
N MET A 1 23.92 -7.31 -6.80
CA MET A 1 23.26 -8.61 -7.06
C MET A 1 22.84 -8.82 -8.51
N LYS A 2 23.06 -7.88 -9.46
CA LYS A 2 22.72 -8.08 -10.89
C LYS A 2 21.33 -8.73 -11.04
N ASP A 3 21.22 -9.80 -11.82
CA ASP A 3 19.98 -10.53 -12.07
C ASP A 3 19.58 -11.50 -10.94
N ASP A 4 20.38 -11.60 -9.88
CA ASP A 4 20.13 -12.43 -8.71
C ASP A 4 19.22 -11.73 -7.69
N PHE A 5 18.89 -10.45 -7.89
CA PHE A 5 17.90 -9.75 -7.06
C PHE A 5 17.02 -8.85 -7.91
N PHE A 6 15.71 -9.00 -7.76
CA PHE A 6 14.78 -7.93 -8.13
C PHE A 6 13.49 -8.00 -7.30
N ILE A 7 12.85 -6.84 -7.19
CA ILE A 7 11.47 -6.69 -6.74
C ILE A 7 10.75 -5.97 -7.88
N LYS A 8 9.69 -6.58 -8.41
CA LYS A 8 8.84 -5.99 -9.44
C LYS A 8 7.44 -5.86 -8.89
N ILE A 9 6.86 -4.67 -9.00
CA ILE A 9 5.48 -4.39 -8.57
C ILE A 9 4.72 -3.88 -9.79
N GLU A 10 3.84 -4.72 -10.32
CA GLU A 10 2.94 -4.37 -11.43
C GLU A 10 1.57 -4.08 -10.83
N THR A 11 0.99 -2.90 -11.12
CA THR A 11 -0.28 -2.50 -10.50
C THR A 11 -1.33 -2.17 -11.54
N TRP A 12 -2.50 -2.79 -11.42
CA TRP A 12 -3.73 -2.32 -12.06
C TRP A 12 -4.62 -1.62 -11.03
N HIS A 13 -5.09 -0.42 -11.34
CA HIS A 13 -6.16 0.25 -10.58
C HIS A 13 -7.47 0.06 -11.37
N LYS A 14 -8.47 -0.59 -10.77
CA LYS A 14 -9.75 -0.90 -11.43
C LYS A 14 -10.92 -0.36 -10.60
N PRO A 15 -12.00 0.15 -11.24
CA PRO A 15 -13.19 0.63 -10.56
C PRO A 15 -14.10 -0.54 -10.16
N ASP A 16 -13.61 -1.43 -9.31
CA ASP A 16 -14.32 -2.60 -8.80
C ASP A 16 -14.01 -2.84 -7.31
N PHE A 17 -14.47 -3.98 -6.78
CA PHE A 17 -14.29 -4.40 -5.39
C PHE A 17 -13.21 -5.48 -5.20
N GLY A 18 -12.29 -5.66 -6.14
CA GLY A 18 -11.25 -6.69 -6.00
C GLY A 18 -11.67 -8.08 -6.49
N ASN A 19 -12.75 -8.19 -7.27
CA ASN A 19 -13.33 -9.48 -7.70
C ASN A 19 -12.77 -10.05 -9.02
N LEU A 20 -11.98 -9.27 -9.78
CA LEU A 20 -11.30 -9.78 -10.97
C LEU A 20 -10.15 -10.73 -10.61
N GLU A 21 -10.21 -11.94 -11.15
CA GLU A 21 -9.10 -12.89 -11.09
C GLU A 21 -8.10 -12.62 -12.22
N ASN A 22 -6.80 -12.85 -11.95
CA ASN A 22 -5.71 -12.79 -12.92
C ASN A 22 -5.75 -11.54 -13.84
N VAL A 23 -6.01 -10.36 -13.29
CA VAL A 23 -6.13 -9.09 -14.05
C VAL A 23 -4.85 -8.73 -14.85
N HIS A 24 -3.71 -9.32 -14.47
CA HIS A 24 -2.42 -9.14 -15.13
C HIS A 24 -2.22 -10.06 -16.34
N GLY A 25 -3.13 -11.02 -16.58
CA GLY A 25 -3.08 -11.90 -17.74
C GLY A 25 -1.90 -12.87 -17.71
N LEU A 26 -1.53 -13.38 -16.53
CA LEU A 26 -0.50 -14.40 -16.37
C LEU A 26 -0.97 -15.72 -17.01
N ASP A 27 -0.03 -16.53 -17.48
CA ASP A 27 -0.34 -17.89 -17.92
C ASP A 27 -0.83 -18.75 -16.74
N ALA A 28 -1.53 -19.84 -17.05
CA ALA A 28 -2.17 -20.68 -16.03
C ALA A 28 -1.19 -21.38 -15.09
N GLU A 29 0.05 -21.65 -15.53
CA GLU A 29 1.07 -22.30 -14.70
C GLU A 29 1.60 -21.31 -13.67
N THR A 30 1.95 -20.09 -14.10
CA THR A 30 2.39 -19.02 -13.21
C THR A 30 1.28 -18.60 -12.23
N TRP A 31 0.05 -18.42 -12.71
CA TRP A 31 -1.07 -17.95 -11.87
C TRP A 31 -1.39 -18.90 -10.72
N LYS A 32 -1.23 -20.21 -10.93
CA LYS A 32 -1.49 -21.23 -9.91
C LYS A 32 -0.63 -21.06 -8.66
N ASP A 33 0.56 -20.50 -8.80
CA ASP A 33 1.51 -20.27 -7.70
C ASP A 33 1.40 -18.86 -7.11
N VAL A 34 0.47 -18.03 -7.59
CA VAL A 34 0.21 -16.69 -7.05
C VAL A 34 -0.75 -16.78 -5.86
N GLU A 35 -0.30 -16.33 -4.70
CA GLU A 35 -1.17 -16.13 -3.53
C GLU A 35 -1.87 -14.77 -3.61
N VAL A 36 -3.20 -14.76 -3.50
CA VAL A 36 -4.00 -13.53 -3.44
C VAL A 36 -4.23 -13.15 -1.98
N ILE A 37 -3.71 -11.99 -1.57
CA ILE A 37 -3.79 -11.48 -0.20
C ILE A 37 -4.59 -10.17 -0.19
N PRO A 38 -5.83 -10.17 0.33
CA PRO A 38 -6.59 -8.94 0.56
C PRO A 38 -5.93 -8.08 1.65
N ILE A 39 -5.93 -6.76 1.45
CA ILE A 39 -5.53 -5.79 2.46
C ILE A 39 -6.77 -4.95 2.82
N ASP A 40 -7.26 -5.10 4.04
CA ASP A 40 -8.30 -4.24 4.60
C ASP A 40 -7.67 -3.10 5.40
N ILE A 41 -7.79 -1.87 4.91
CA ILE A 41 -7.22 -0.69 5.56
C ILE A 41 -7.91 -0.33 6.88
N ALA A 42 -9.12 -0.83 7.13
CA ALA A 42 -9.87 -0.61 8.37
C ALA A 42 -9.56 -1.66 9.45
N ASP A 43 -8.93 -2.79 9.09
CA ASP A 43 -8.65 -3.86 10.03
C ASP A 43 -7.42 -3.55 10.91
N ARG A 44 -7.68 -3.20 12.17
CA ARG A 44 -6.63 -2.91 13.16
C ARG A 44 -5.74 -4.13 13.47
N SER A 45 -6.22 -5.35 13.27
CA SER A 45 -5.46 -6.57 13.58
C SER A 45 -4.33 -6.85 12.58
N GLU A 46 -4.38 -6.25 11.39
CA GLU A 46 -3.32 -6.32 10.39
C GLU A 46 -2.16 -5.33 10.65
N ILE A 47 -2.25 -4.52 11.72
CA ILE A 47 -1.26 -3.49 12.08
C ILE A 47 -0.57 -3.85 13.39
N SER A 48 0.76 -3.81 13.39
CA SER A 48 1.55 -4.00 14.61
C SER A 48 1.48 -2.77 15.52
N GLU A 49 1.68 -2.95 16.83
CA GLU A 49 1.75 -1.82 17.76
C GLU A 49 2.86 -0.81 17.40
N ASP A 50 3.99 -1.30 16.86
CA ASP A 50 5.11 -0.47 16.42
C ASP A 50 4.74 0.45 15.23
N ASP A 51 3.77 0.04 14.40
CA ASP A 51 3.32 0.80 13.23
C ASP A 51 2.07 1.63 13.48
N TYR A 52 1.28 1.29 14.50
CA TYR A 52 -0.01 1.93 14.72
C TYR A 52 0.15 3.39 15.13
N LYS A 53 -0.49 4.28 14.35
CA LYS A 53 -0.66 5.69 14.68
C LYS A 53 -2.14 6.05 14.66
N PRO A 54 -2.71 6.60 15.74
CA PRO A 54 -4.12 6.98 15.79
C PRO A 54 -4.53 7.94 14.65
N GLU A 55 -3.67 8.88 14.29
CA GLU A 55 -3.90 9.85 13.21
C GLU A 55 -3.87 9.24 11.80
N GLU A 56 -3.38 8.00 11.67
CA GLU A 56 -3.34 7.23 10.42
C GLU A 56 -4.32 6.04 10.49
N ASP A 57 -5.38 6.13 11.30
CA ASP A 57 -6.38 5.08 11.44
C ASP A 57 -7.71 5.37 10.72
N PRO A 58 -7.99 4.72 9.56
CA PRO A 58 -9.23 4.90 8.82
C PRO A 58 -10.49 4.56 9.63
N ALA A 59 -10.38 3.71 10.65
CA ALA A 59 -11.49 3.34 11.51
C ALA A 59 -11.92 4.46 12.48
N THR A 60 -11.11 5.52 12.60
CA THR A 60 -11.43 6.68 13.44
C THR A 60 -11.40 8.00 12.65
N TYR A 61 -10.74 8.03 11.50
CA TYR A 61 -10.66 9.19 10.63
C TYR A 61 -11.96 9.45 9.86
N ARG A 62 -12.40 10.71 9.83
CA ARG A 62 -13.47 11.20 8.95
C ARG A 62 -12.96 12.44 8.22
N SER A 63 -13.06 12.42 6.89
CA SER A 63 -12.73 13.57 6.06
C SER A 63 -13.73 14.70 6.27
N GLU A 64 -13.23 15.91 6.52
CA GLU A 64 -14.06 17.11 6.63
C GLU A 64 -14.55 17.59 5.26
N LYS A 65 -13.74 17.41 4.21
CA LYS A 65 -14.06 17.90 2.85
C LYS A 65 -15.04 17.00 2.12
N THR A 66 -14.96 15.68 2.31
CA THR A 66 -15.77 14.71 1.55
C THR A 66 -16.76 13.94 2.43
N GLY A 67 -16.66 14.04 3.76
CA GLY A 67 -17.49 13.30 4.70
C GLY A 67 -17.23 11.78 4.75
N ARG A 68 -16.22 11.27 4.02
CA ARG A 68 -15.89 9.84 3.96
C ARG A 68 -15.23 9.38 5.26
N GLY A 69 -15.44 8.12 5.61
CA GLY A 69 -14.98 7.57 6.90
C GLY A 69 -15.90 7.98 8.06
N PRO A 70 -15.68 7.44 9.27
CA PRO A 70 -14.74 6.37 9.58
C PRO A 70 -15.17 5.04 8.96
N LEU A 71 -14.19 4.20 8.65
CA LEU A 71 -14.39 2.87 8.07
C LEU A 71 -14.61 1.85 9.20
N ASN A 72 -15.85 1.42 9.40
CA ASN A 72 -16.17 0.36 10.37
C ASN A 72 -15.92 -1.04 9.77
N LYS A 73 -16.16 -2.11 10.53
CA LYS A 73 -15.94 -3.51 10.07
C LYS A 73 -16.79 -3.93 8.86
N ASP A 74 -17.89 -3.25 8.60
CA ASP A 74 -18.80 -3.52 7.48
C ASP A 74 -18.66 -2.46 6.36
N TRP A 75 -17.62 -1.62 6.38
CA TRP A 75 -17.46 -0.50 5.45
C TRP A 75 -17.55 -0.93 3.98
N MET A 76 -17.00 -2.10 3.61
CA MET A 76 -17.09 -2.62 2.24
C MET A 76 -18.54 -2.88 1.81
N LYS A 77 -19.39 -3.41 2.71
CA LYS A 77 -20.81 -3.63 2.44
C LYS A 77 -21.56 -2.30 2.32
N GLU A 78 -21.22 -1.33 3.17
CA GLU A 78 -21.82 0.01 3.10
C GLU A 78 -21.49 0.72 1.79
N VAL A 79 -20.24 0.62 1.32
CA VAL A 79 -19.82 1.16 0.02
C VAL A 79 -20.54 0.45 -1.14
N LEU A 80 -20.64 -0.87 -1.10
CA LEU A 80 -21.35 -1.64 -2.14
C LEU A 80 -22.83 -1.23 -2.25
N ASN A 81 -23.47 -0.91 -1.12
CA ASN A 81 -24.86 -0.49 -1.07
C ASN A 81 -25.06 1.02 -1.33
N ASN A 82 -23.99 1.78 -1.55
CA ASN A 82 -24.04 3.22 -1.78
C ASN A 82 -23.44 3.60 -3.15
N PRO A 83 -24.28 3.75 -4.20
CA PRO A 83 -23.82 4.10 -5.54
C PRO A 83 -23.10 5.44 -5.64
N SER A 84 -23.28 6.36 -4.69
CA SER A 84 -22.59 7.66 -4.70
C SER A 84 -21.22 7.62 -4.04
N CYS A 85 -20.85 6.50 -3.40
CA CYS A 85 -19.53 6.34 -2.79
C CYS A 85 -18.55 5.75 -3.81
N PRO A 86 -17.56 6.53 -4.31
CA PRO A 86 -16.61 6.00 -5.27
C PRO A 86 -15.68 5.00 -4.61
N HIS A 87 -15.33 3.97 -5.36
CA HIS A 87 -14.48 2.87 -4.91
C HIS A 87 -13.62 2.37 -6.08
N MET A 88 -12.56 1.67 -5.73
CA MET A 88 -11.62 1.06 -6.66
C MET A 88 -10.80 -0.02 -5.93
N CYS A 89 -10.21 -0.95 -6.68
CA CYS A 89 -9.24 -1.91 -6.17
C CYS A 89 -7.87 -1.79 -6.87
N ALA A 90 -6.79 -1.81 -6.07
CA ALA A 90 -5.42 -1.81 -6.56
C ALA A 90 -4.88 -3.24 -6.54
N TYR A 91 -4.77 -3.85 -7.73
CA TYR A 91 -4.22 -5.18 -7.91
C TYR A 91 -2.70 -5.11 -8.07
N LYS A 92 -1.98 -5.20 -6.95
CA LYS A 92 -0.52 -5.15 -6.90
C LYS A 92 0.09 -6.54 -7.01
N LEU A 93 0.54 -6.93 -8.20
CA LEU A 93 1.30 -8.15 -8.41
C LEU A 93 2.76 -7.89 -8.02
N VAL A 94 3.19 -8.51 -6.93
CA VAL A 94 4.57 -8.42 -6.44
C VAL A 94 5.33 -9.68 -6.85
N THR A 95 6.42 -9.51 -7.59
CA THR A 95 7.36 -10.59 -7.92
C THR A 95 8.70 -10.31 -7.26
N VAL A 96 9.15 -11.23 -6.40
CA VAL A 96 10.45 -11.14 -5.74
C VAL A 96 11.34 -12.26 -6.25
N LYS A 97 12.58 -11.92 -6.60
CA LYS A 97 13.65 -12.87 -6.85
C LYS A 97 14.82 -12.54 -5.95
N PHE A 98 15.31 -13.52 -5.19
CA PHE A 98 16.53 -13.38 -4.40
C PHE A 98 17.36 -14.66 -4.47
N ARG A 99 18.27 -14.76 -5.45
CA ARG A 99 19.12 -15.93 -5.64
C ARG A 99 20.39 -15.82 -4.78
N TRP A 100 20.30 -16.34 -3.56
CA TRP A 100 21.44 -16.49 -2.66
C TRP A 100 21.40 -17.86 -1.99
N TRP A 101 22.50 -18.61 -2.10
CA TRP A 101 22.59 -19.96 -1.52
C TRP A 101 22.37 -19.96 -0.01
N GLY A 102 21.36 -20.71 0.44
CA GLY A 102 20.99 -20.83 1.86
C GLY A 102 20.10 -19.71 2.40
N LEU A 103 19.80 -18.66 1.63
CA LEU A 103 18.98 -17.52 2.08
C LEU A 103 17.76 -17.21 1.20
N GLN A 104 17.68 -17.75 -0.02
CA GLN A 104 16.65 -17.43 -1.00
C GLN A 104 15.23 -17.41 -0.42
N GLY A 105 14.69 -18.55 -0.01
CA GLY A 105 13.29 -18.63 0.43
C GLY A 105 12.99 -17.82 1.70
N ARG A 106 13.98 -17.64 2.60
CA ARG A 106 13.82 -16.78 3.78
C ARG A 106 13.69 -15.32 3.36
N MET A 107 14.58 -14.86 2.48
CA MET A 107 14.62 -13.46 2.06
C MET A 107 13.44 -13.08 1.16
N GLU A 108 13.04 -13.96 0.25
CA GLU A 108 11.85 -13.73 -0.61
C GLU A 108 10.58 -13.58 0.25
N LYS A 109 10.36 -14.47 1.23
CA LYS A 109 9.24 -14.36 2.18
C LYS A 109 9.32 -13.10 3.03
N PHE A 110 10.52 -12.75 3.51
CA PHE A 110 10.72 -11.54 4.28
C PHE A 110 10.35 -10.28 3.48
N ILE A 111 10.80 -10.18 2.23
CA ILE A 111 10.48 -9.06 1.34
C ILE A 111 8.96 -8.97 1.12
N HIS A 112 8.28 -10.08 0.82
CA HIS A 112 6.83 -10.08 0.68
C HIS A 112 6.10 -9.60 1.95
N LYS A 113 6.58 -9.99 3.14
CA LYS A 113 6.05 -9.49 4.42
C LYS A 113 6.23 -7.98 4.57
N GLN A 114 7.39 -7.44 4.18
CA GLN A 114 7.64 -5.99 4.23
C GLN A 114 6.81 -5.23 3.18
N GLU A 115 6.63 -5.75 1.97
CA GLU A 115 5.76 -5.15 0.95
C GLU A 115 4.30 -5.12 1.40
N LYS A 116 3.79 -6.22 1.98
CA LYS A 116 2.44 -6.24 2.57
C LYS A 116 2.32 -5.17 3.66
N ARG A 117 3.26 -5.12 4.62
CA ARG A 117 3.30 -4.11 5.69
C ARG A 117 3.31 -2.69 5.12
N LEU A 118 4.14 -2.43 4.11
CA LEU A 118 4.23 -1.13 3.44
C LEU A 118 2.90 -0.76 2.79
N PHE A 119 2.29 -1.65 2.02
CA PHE A 119 1.00 -1.38 1.38
C PHE A 119 -0.10 -1.12 2.41
N THR A 120 -0.17 -1.89 3.49
CA THR A 120 -1.19 -1.66 4.53
C THR A 120 -1.03 -0.27 5.16
N ASN A 121 0.18 0.08 5.61
CA ASN A 121 0.43 1.38 6.24
C ASN A 121 0.26 2.55 5.25
N PHE A 122 0.73 2.40 4.02
CA PHE A 122 0.63 3.43 2.98
C PHE A 122 -0.83 3.75 2.64
N HIS A 123 -1.69 2.75 2.42
CA HIS A 123 -3.08 3.03 2.02
C HIS A 123 -3.92 3.55 3.19
N ARG A 124 -3.59 3.18 4.43
CA ARG A 124 -4.17 3.80 5.64
C ARG A 124 -3.83 5.29 5.70
N GLN A 125 -2.56 5.65 5.55
CA GLN A 125 -2.10 7.03 5.47
C GLN A 125 -2.74 7.80 4.31
N LEU A 126 -2.83 7.18 3.13
CA LEU A 126 -3.45 7.78 1.95
C LEU A 126 -4.91 8.15 2.22
N PHE A 127 -5.67 7.26 2.85
CA PHE A 127 -7.06 7.55 3.23
C PHE A 127 -7.15 8.65 4.31
N CYS A 128 -6.37 8.55 5.38
CA CYS A 128 -6.38 9.53 6.48
C CYS A 128 -5.80 10.90 6.11
N SER A 129 -5.14 11.01 4.97
CA SER A 129 -4.65 12.28 4.41
C SER A 129 -5.55 12.83 3.31
N LEU A 130 -6.75 12.26 3.08
CA LEU A 130 -7.66 12.64 2.00
C LEU A 130 -7.87 14.16 1.91
N ASP A 131 -8.14 14.82 3.03
CA ASP A 131 -8.38 16.28 3.03
C ASP A 131 -7.18 17.11 2.56
N ARG A 132 -5.95 16.55 2.62
CA ARG A 132 -4.73 17.22 2.19
C ARG A 132 -4.53 17.15 0.68
N TRP A 133 -5.04 16.11 0.02
CA TRP A 133 -4.74 15.86 -1.40
C TRP A 133 -5.96 15.87 -2.33
N VAL A 134 -7.19 15.74 -1.82
CA VAL A 134 -8.40 15.58 -2.65
C VAL A 134 -8.66 16.72 -3.63
N ASP A 135 -8.26 17.95 -3.29
CA ASP A 135 -8.46 19.13 -4.13
C ASP A 135 -7.23 19.46 -5.00
N LEU A 136 -6.15 18.67 -4.90
CA LEU A 136 -4.95 18.90 -5.71
C LEU A 136 -5.20 18.47 -7.15
N ASN A 137 -4.72 19.28 -8.08
CA ASN A 137 -4.63 18.87 -9.48
C ASN A 137 -3.23 18.29 -9.77
N MET A 138 -3.05 17.73 -10.97
CA MET A 138 -1.78 17.10 -11.34
C MET A 138 -0.60 18.07 -11.44
N ASP A 139 -0.84 19.37 -11.69
CA ASP A 139 0.23 20.37 -11.71
C ASP A 139 0.69 20.72 -10.29
N ASP A 140 -0.22 20.69 -9.31
CA ASP A 140 0.15 20.79 -7.89
C ASP A 140 1.00 19.59 -7.45
N ILE A 141 0.62 18.38 -7.87
CA ILE A 141 1.40 17.17 -7.59
C ILE A 141 2.81 17.27 -8.17
N ARG A 142 2.96 17.68 -9.44
CA ARG A 142 4.29 17.85 -10.07
C ARG A 142 5.17 18.85 -9.32
N ARG A 143 4.59 19.97 -8.88
CA ARG A 143 5.33 20.97 -8.09
C ARG A 143 5.75 20.40 -6.73
N MET A 144 4.87 19.66 -6.06
CA MET A 144 5.18 18.98 -4.80
C MET A 144 6.25 17.90 -4.97
N GLU A 145 6.27 17.17 -6.10
CA GLU A 145 7.32 16.20 -6.42
C GLU A 145 8.70 16.88 -6.52
N ASP A 146 8.80 18.01 -7.23
CA ASP A 146 10.04 18.79 -7.35
C ASP A 146 10.53 19.32 -5.99
N GLU A 147 9.63 19.80 -5.15
CA GLU A 147 9.94 20.28 -3.79
C GLU A 147 10.38 19.12 -2.89
N THR A 148 9.61 18.04 -2.88
CA THR A 148 9.87 16.82 -2.09
C THR A 148 11.22 16.20 -2.49
N GLN A 149 11.58 16.21 -3.78
CA GLN A 149 12.89 15.71 -4.21
C GLN A 149 14.03 16.46 -3.53
N ARG A 150 13.98 17.80 -3.50
CA ARG A 150 15.00 18.65 -2.86
C ARG A 150 15.06 18.41 -1.36
N GLU A 151 13.90 18.38 -0.70
CA GLU A 151 13.82 18.14 0.74
C GLU A 151 14.37 16.77 1.12
N LEU A 152 14.02 15.71 0.38
CA LEU A 152 14.53 14.36 0.63
C LEU A 152 16.06 14.28 0.46
N ASP A 153 16.63 14.98 -0.52
CA ASP A 153 18.08 15.04 -0.70
C ASP A 153 18.78 15.73 0.47
N GLU A 154 18.22 16.84 0.97
CA GLU A 154 18.76 17.53 2.15
C GLU A 154 18.63 16.69 3.41
N MET A 155 17.46 16.08 3.63
CA MET A 155 17.19 15.24 4.79
C MET A 155 18.07 13.99 4.81
N ARG A 156 18.38 13.41 3.65
CA ARG A 156 19.32 12.29 3.56
C ARG A 156 20.74 12.68 3.98
N GLN A 157 21.16 13.92 3.70
CA GLN A 157 22.51 14.40 4.01
C GLN A 157 22.65 14.91 5.45
N LYS A 158 21.61 15.55 5.99
CA LYS A 158 21.66 16.31 7.27
C LYS A 158 20.76 15.75 8.37
N GLY A 159 19.78 14.93 8.01
CA GLY A 159 18.78 14.42 8.95
C GLY A 159 19.26 13.22 9.77
N THR A 160 18.45 12.83 10.75
CA THR A 160 18.64 11.60 11.53
C THR A 160 17.83 10.45 10.92
N VAL A 161 18.25 9.21 11.22
CA VAL A 161 17.51 8.00 10.84
C VAL A 161 16.12 8.04 11.47
N ARG A 162 15.09 7.80 10.66
CA ARG A 162 13.67 7.86 11.05
C ARG A 162 12.83 6.96 10.15
N GLY A 163 11.57 6.72 10.54
CA GLY A 163 10.63 5.88 9.80
C GLY A 163 10.62 4.43 10.28
N MET A 164 10.09 3.53 9.44
CA MET A 164 9.97 2.12 9.78
C MET A 164 11.35 1.47 9.94
N SER A 165 11.50 0.65 10.98
CA SER A 165 12.61 -0.28 11.12
C SER A 165 12.15 -1.68 10.73
N ALA A 166 13.04 -2.41 10.06
CA ALA A 166 12.88 -3.82 9.81
C ALA A 166 13.57 -4.61 10.94
N LYS A 167 12.84 -5.53 11.55
CA LYS A 167 13.39 -6.53 12.48
C LYS A 167 13.26 -7.90 11.79
N ASP A 168 14.36 -8.66 11.77
CA ASP A 168 14.31 -10.08 11.43
C ASP A 168 13.77 -10.80 12.67
N GLU A 169 12.50 -11.20 12.63
CA GLU A 169 11.95 -12.21 13.56
C GLU A 169 12.06 -13.60 12.94
#